data_AF-A0AA45R2X3-F1
#
_entry.id   AF-A0AA45R2X3-F1
#
_cell.length_a   1.000
_cell.length_b   1.000
_cell.length_c   1.000
_cell.angle_alpha   90.00
_cell.angle_beta   90.00
_cell.angle_gamma   90.00
#
_symmetry.space_group_name_H-M   'P 1'
#
loop_
_entity.id
_entity.type
_entity.pdbx_description
1 polymer ?
#
loop_
_entity_poly.entity_id
_entity_poly.type
_entity_poly.pdbx_seq_one_letter_code
_entity_poly.pdbx_strand_id
1 'polypeptide(L)'
;MRDARLETIDGKPVLRLERRFAHPVSKVWRAVSEPAELAHWFPAEVELENGRMRFAFPDPAMDAGEGRVLELDPPRVFAFEWNEDVLRFELLPEPGGCLLVLTQVIGAGPLGAGRNAVGWRTCLEALDARLGDRPFTAPPDRLGPIERHVREFGLDRGEVADGRIRFSRDLVWRPLAEVWAVLTGGGTPAVGDAAPESAGCSRVRPGPVVVVEEPTLLEFDSSSGRVRWELSSDPVGGTVVTLTHVVGAGEVSVPAALAAWHVRLDLLFAALLGEERPWPEEGENGLAAVHN
;
A
#
# COMPACT_ATOMS: atom_id res chain seq x y z
N MET A 1 17.92 2.43 11.24
CA MET A 1 17.16 3.69 11.30
C MET A 1 15.81 3.44 10.64
N ARG A 2 14.73 4.08 11.11
CA ARG A 2 13.43 4.00 10.42
C ARG A 2 13.53 4.94 9.22
N ASP A 3 13.69 4.38 8.03
CA ASP A 3 13.93 5.16 6.81
C ASP A 3 12.66 5.83 6.26
N ALA A 4 11.48 5.38 6.71
CA ALA A 4 10.18 5.95 6.40
C ALA A 4 9.30 6.07 7.65
N ARG A 5 8.49 7.13 7.72
CA ARG A 5 7.50 7.37 8.78
C ARG A 5 6.17 7.76 8.16
N LEU A 6 5.08 7.17 8.64
CA LEU A 6 3.73 7.60 8.31
C LEU A 6 3.16 8.40 9.49
N GLU A 7 2.71 9.61 9.22
CA GLU A 7 2.12 10.54 10.18
C GLU A 7 0.77 11.04 9.66
N THR A 8 -0.06 11.57 10.56
CA THR A 8 -1.30 12.27 10.18
C THR A 8 -1.11 13.75 10.47
N ILE A 9 -1.13 14.59 9.44
CA ILE A 9 -1.00 16.04 9.54
C ILE A 9 -2.27 16.67 8.96
N ASP A 10 -2.97 17.49 9.76
CA ASP A 10 -4.25 18.11 9.39
C ASP A 10 -5.28 17.11 8.83
N GLY A 11 -5.33 15.91 9.42
CA GLY A 11 -6.22 14.83 9.02
C GLY A 11 -5.81 14.08 7.75
N LYS A 12 -4.68 14.43 7.13
CA LYS A 12 -4.16 13.77 5.92
C LYS A 12 -3.01 12.82 6.26
N PRO A 13 -2.92 11.66 5.60
CA PRO A 13 -1.78 10.77 5.72
C PRO A 13 -0.55 11.37 5.03
N VAL A 14 0.56 11.42 5.75
CA VAL A 14 1.82 12.00 5.30
C VAL A 14 2.94 10.99 5.49
N LEU A 15 3.51 10.54 4.38
CA LEU A 15 4.69 9.68 4.36
C LEU A 15 5.95 10.54 4.26
N ARG A 16 6.88 10.35 5.19
CA ARG A 16 8.15 11.08 5.28
C ARG A 16 9.34 10.14 5.20
N LEU A 17 10.28 10.43 4.30
CA LEU A 17 11.56 9.73 4.16
C LEU A 17 12.72 10.72 4.24
N GLU A 18 13.85 10.26 4.79
CA GLU A 18 15.07 11.05 4.93
C GLU A 18 16.26 10.29 4.33
N ARG A 19 17.03 10.94 3.46
CA ARG A 19 18.23 10.35 2.83
C ARG A 19 19.38 11.35 2.83
N ARG A 20 20.53 10.92 3.34
CA ARG A 20 21.78 11.69 3.24
C ARG A 20 22.50 11.35 1.95
N PHE A 21 22.98 12.38 1.26
CA PHE A 21 23.81 12.26 0.07
C PHE A 21 25.17 12.90 0.33
N ALA A 22 26.26 12.20 -0.04
CA ALA A 22 27.63 12.71 0.05
C ALA A 22 27.97 13.64 -1.15
N HIS A 23 27.03 14.51 -1.51
CA HIS A 23 27.09 15.40 -2.66
C HIS A 23 26.63 16.81 -2.27
N PRO A 24 27.16 17.87 -2.90
CA PRO A 24 26.74 19.23 -2.60
C PRO A 24 25.27 19.44 -2.97
N VAL A 25 24.57 20.30 -2.22
CA VAL A 25 23.15 20.66 -2.45
C VAL A 25 22.89 21.03 -3.90
N SER A 26 23.79 21.75 -4.56
CA SER A 26 23.63 22.13 -5.96
C SER A 26 23.55 20.93 -6.91
N LYS A 27 24.29 19.84 -6.66
CA LYS A 27 24.24 18.63 -7.48
C LYS A 27 22.92 17.88 -7.26
N VAL A 28 22.52 17.71 -6.00
CA VAL A 28 21.27 17.01 -5.65
C VAL A 28 20.06 17.81 -6.11
N TRP A 29 20.10 19.14 -5.99
CA TRP A 29 19.04 20.04 -6.46
C TRP A 29 18.74 19.81 -7.94
N ARG A 30 19.78 19.85 -8.80
CA ARG A 30 19.61 19.57 -10.23
C ARG A 30 18.97 18.19 -10.45
N ALA A 31 19.40 17.18 -9.72
CA ALA A 31 18.86 15.83 -9.84
C ALA A 31 17.38 15.69 -9.45
N VAL A 32 16.87 16.54 -8.56
CA VAL A 32 15.47 16.50 -8.11
C VAL A 32 14.55 17.53 -8.79
N SER A 33 15.11 18.54 -9.46
CA SER A 33 14.33 19.62 -10.08
C SER A 33 14.39 19.65 -11.61
N GLU A 34 15.43 19.09 -12.24
CA GLU A 34 15.57 19.08 -13.71
C GLU A 34 14.89 17.82 -14.29
N PRO A 35 13.92 17.95 -15.22
CA PRO A 35 13.24 16.80 -15.81
C PRO A 35 14.17 15.74 -16.43
N ALA A 36 15.24 16.19 -17.10
CA ALA A 36 16.24 15.31 -17.69
C ALA A 36 16.99 14.46 -16.65
N GLU A 37 17.12 14.95 -15.40
CA GLU A 37 17.76 14.19 -14.33
C GLU A 37 16.75 13.35 -13.53
N LEU A 38 15.50 13.82 -13.38
CA LEU A 38 14.41 13.06 -12.76
C LEU A 38 14.19 11.73 -13.48
N ALA A 39 14.26 11.71 -14.81
CA ALA A 39 14.09 10.51 -15.64
C ALA A 39 15.03 9.34 -15.30
N HIS A 40 16.10 9.57 -14.53
CA HIS A 40 17.05 8.53 -14.12
C HIS A 40 16.68 7.79 -12.83
N TRP A 41 15.76 8.30 -12.02
CA TRP A 41 15.49 7.75 -10.70
C TRP A 41 14.04 7.93 -10.21
N PHE A 42 13.34 8.97 -10.69
CA PHE A 42 11.94 9.20 -10.38
C PHE A 42 11.08 8.12 -11.06
N PRO A 43 9.99 7.65 -10.43
CA PRO A 43 9.20 6.54 -10.95
C PRO A 43 8.50 6.80 -12.30
N ALA A 44 8.47 8.04 -12.77
CA ALA A 44 7.89 8.43 -14.06
C ALA A 44 8.83 9.39 -14.81
N GLU A 45 8.72 9.42 -16.13
CA GLU A 45 9.24 10.54 -16.92
C GLU A 45 8.41 11.79 -16.61
N VAL A 46 9.05 12.96 -16.62
CA VAL A 46 8.42 14.23 -16.25
C VAL A 46 8.59 15.23 -17.37
N GLU A 47 7.49 15.87 -17.78
CA GLU A 47 7.51 17.07 -18.61
C GLU A 47 7.07 18.26 -17.77
N LEU A 48 7.78 19.39 -17.86
CA LEU A 48 7.47 20.62 -17.12
C LEU A 48 7.34 21.79 -18.10
N GLU A 49 6.13 22.37 -18.16
CA GLU A 49 5.84 23.53 -19.01
C GLU A 49 5.02 24.56 -18.22
N ASN A 50 5.59 25.76 -18.02
CA ASN A 50 4.92 26.87 -17.33
C ASN A 50 4.31 26.49 -15.96
N GLY A 51 5.01 25.63 -15.21
CA GLY A 51 4.56 25.14 -13.90
C GLY A 51 3.53 24.00 -13.95
N ARG A 52 3.07 23.59 -15.13
CA ARG A 52 2.28 22.35 -15.31
C ARG A 52 3.21 21.17 -15.51
N MET A 53 2.84 20.04 -14.93
CA MET A 53 3.61 18.80 -14.99
C MET A 53 2.79 17.69 -15.62
N ARG A 54 3.41 16.94 -16.52
CA ARG A 54 2.87 15.68 -17.03
C ARG A 54 3.82 14.55 -16.69
N PHE A 55 3.26 13.40 -16.39
CA PHE A 55 4.01 12.22 -16.02
C PHE A 55 3.77 11.12 -17.05
N ALA A 56 4.76 10.26 -17.27
CA ALA A 56 4.60 9.05 -18.06
C ALA A 56 5.33 7.89 -17.39
N PHE A 57 4.61 6.79 -17.14
CA PHE A 57 5.23 5.57 -16.63
C PHE A 57 5.93 4.81 -17.76
N PRO A 58 6.94 3.98 -17.45
CA PRO A 58 7.55 3.09 -18.44
C PRO A 58 6.56 2.13 -19.12
N ASP A 59 5.50 1.75 -18.42
CA ASP A 59 4.36 1.03 -19.00
C ASP A 59 3.33 2.03 -19.54
N PRO A 60 3.16 2.15 -20.87
CA PRO A 60 2.24 3.11 -21.48
C PRO A 60 0.76 2.78 -21.23
N ALA A 61 0.43 1.60 -20.72
CA ALA A 61 -0.94 1.24 -20.36
C ALA A 61 -1.39 1.88 -19.02
N MET A 62 -0.44 2.39 -18.22
CA MET A 62 -0.71 3.01 -16.94
C MET A 62 -0.81 4.53 -17.08
N ASP A 63 -1.92 5.10 -16.63
CA ASP A 63 -2.06 6.54 -16.54
C ASP A 63 -1.19 7.07 -15.39
N ALA A 64 -0.14 7.81 -15.74
CA ALA A 64 0.71 8.49 -14.78
C ALA A 64 0.11 9.83 -14.34
N GLY A 65 -0.85 10.37 -15.08
CA GLY A 65 -1.59 11.58 -14.76
C GLY A 65 -0.79 12.87 -14.82
N GLU A 66 -1.34 13.92 -14.20
CA GLU A 66 -0.87 15.30 -14.32
C GLU A 66 -0.63 15.93 -12.94
N GLY A 67 -0.02 17.10 -12.96
CA GLY A 67 0.30 17.85 -11.76
C GLY A 67 0.66 19.30 -12.05
N ARG A 68 1.05 20.00 -10.99
CA ARG A 68 1.57 21.36 -11.10
C ARG A 68 2.54 21.67 -9.96
N VAL A 69 3.46 22.58 -10.24
CA VAL A 69 4.39 23.10 -9.23
C VAL A 69 3.61 23.94 -8.22
N LEU A 70 3.82 23.62 -6.94
CA LEU A 70 3.27 24.33 -5.80
C LEU A 70 4.29 25.29 -5.19
N GLU A 71 5.56 24.88 -5.15
CA GLU A 71 6.66 25.68 -4.62
C GLU A 71 7.94 25.36 -5.39
N LEU A 72 8.67 26.42 -5.77
CA LEU A 72 9.99 26.32 -6.38
C LEU A 72 10.88 27.39 -5.76
N ASP A 73 11.75 26.96 -4.83
CA ASP A 73 12.67 27.82 -4.08
C ASP A 73 14.09 27.24 -4.18
N PRO A 74 14.81 27.51 -5.29
CA PRO A 74 16.12 26.92 -5.52
C PRO A 74 17.19 27.42 -4.52
N PRO A 75 18.10 26.56 -4.04
CA PRO A 75 18.18 25.11 -4.26
C PRO A 75 17.58 24.30 -3.08
N ARG A 76 16.55 24.83 -2.42
CA ARG A 76 16.07 24.35 -1.11
C ARG A 76 14.81 23.49 -1.20
N VAL A 77 13.80 23.93 -1.96
CA VAL A 77 12.48 23.28 -1.97
C VAL A 77 11.92 23.16 -3.38
N PHE A 78 11.53 21.95 -3.76
CA PHE A 78 10.69 21.68 -4.91
C PHE A 78 9.46 20.89 -4.47
N ALA A 79 8.28 21.48 -4.62
CA ALA A 79 7.02 20.83 -4.27
C ALA A 79 6.03 20.91 -5.42
N PHE A 80 5.32 19.81 -5.66
CA PHE A 80 4.37 19.70 -6.76
C PHE A 80 3.25 18.70 -6.46
N GLU A 81 2.11 18.90 -7.12
CA GLU A 81 1.03 17.91 -7.18
C GLU A 81 1.41 16.81 -8.16
N TRP A 82 1.03 15.57 -7.84
CA TRP A 82 1.03 14.45 -8.77
C TRP A 82 -0.24 13.63 -8.54
N ASN A 83 -1.19 13.72 -9.46
CA ASN A 83 -2.56 13.24 -9.24
C ASN A 83 -3.16 13.88 -7.98
N GLU A 84 -3.60 13.06 -7.02
CA GLU A 84 -4.15 13.52 -5.75
C GLU A 84 -3.08 13.73 -4.67
N ASP A 85 -1.83 13.36 -4.95
CA ASP A 85 -0.73 13.46 -4.01
C ASP A 85 -0.02 14.82 -4.11
N VAL A 86 0.64 15.20 -3.01
CA VAL A 86 1.60 16.30 -3.00
C VAL A 86 2.96 15.75 -2.61
N LEU A 87 3.94 15.94 -3.49
CA LEU A 87 5.34 15.65 -3.21
C LEU A 87 6.08 16.93 -2.86
N ARG A 88 6.92 16.86 -1.82
CA ARG A 88 7.82 17.93 -1.40
C ARG A 88 9.21 17.36 -1.16
N PHE A 89 10.18 17.87 -1.92
CA PHE A 89 11.60 17.60 -1.75
C PHE A 89 12.25 18.82 -1.09
N GLU A 90 12.85 18.62 0.08
CA GLU A 90 13.60 19.67 0.79
C GLU A 90 15.06 19.25 0.95
N LEU A 91 15.98 20.17 0.63
CA LEU A 91 17.42 19.97 0.76
C LEU A 91 17.97 20.84 1.87
N LEU A 92 18.63 20.19 2.83
CA LEU A 92 19.33 20.85 3.94
C LEU A 92 20.84 20.60 3.80
N PRO A 93 21.68 21.63 3.71
CA PRO A 93 23.13 21.46 3.73
C PRO A 93 23.59 20.78 5.03
N GLU A 94 24.46 19.78 4.92
CA GLU A 94 25.14 19.14 6.06
C GLU A 94 26.66 19.09 5.80
N PRO A 95 27.51 19.02 6.84
CA PRO A 95 28.94 18.76 6.64
C PRO A 95 29.15 17.48 5.82
N GLY A 96 29.82 17.57 4.68
CA GLY A 96 30.09 16.44 3.79
C GLY A 96 29.02 16.16 2.73
N GLY A 97 27.93 16.94 2.66
CA GLY A 97 26.92 16.78 1.61
C GLY A 97 25.60 17.49 1.93
N CYS A 98 24.49 16.75 1.83
CA CYS A 98 23.17 17.26 2.21
C CYS A 98 22.22 16.17 2.68
N LEU A 99 21.22 16.58 3.45
CA LEU A 99 20.03 15.80 3.76
C LEU A 99 18.93 16.15 2.77
N LEU A 100 18.39 15.14 2.09
CA LEU A 100 17.13 15.21 1.39
C LEU A 100 16.01 14.71 2.30
N VAL A 101 14.95 15.49 2.36
CA VAL A 101 13.71 15.15 3.00
C VAL A 101 12.65 15.03 1.91
N LEU A 102 12.07 13.85 1.76
CA LEU A 102 10.90 13.63 0.93
C LEU A 102 9.66 13.55 1.82
N THR A 103 8.67 14.37 1.52
CA THR A 103 7.33 14.29 2.11
C THR A 103 6.31 14.06 1.01
N GLN A 104 5.47 13.03 1.18
CA GLN A 104 4.33 12.73 0.33
C GLN A 104 3.05 12.85 1.16
N VAL A 105 2.17 13.79 0.81
CA VAL A 105 0.78 13.76 1.26
C VAL A 105 0.05 12.80 0.33
N ILE A 106 -0.59 11.76 0.89
CA ILE A 106 -1.24 10.70 0.10
C ILE A 106 -2.72 11.04 -0.06
N GLY A 107 -3.14 11.43 -1.27
CA GLY A 107 -4.50 11.87 -1.58
C GLY A 107 -5.53 10.76 -1.45
N ALA A 108 -5.19 9.57 -1.96
CA ALA A 108 -6.07 8.40 -1.95
C ALA A 108 -6.22 7.71 -0.56
N GLY A 109 -5.60 8.27 0.49
CA GLY A 109 -5.65 7.72 1.85
C GLY A 109 -4.45 6.85 2.24
N PRO A 110 -4.41 6.37 3.49
CA PRO A 110 -3.18 5.82 4.09
C PRO A 110 -2.80 4.42 3.61
N LEU A 111 -3.72 3.66 3.01
CA LEU A 111 -3.53 2.22 2.75
C LEU A 111 -2.33 1.94 1.83
N GLY A 112 -2.08 2.81 0.84
CA GLY A 112 -0.93 2.70 -0.06
C GLY A 112 0.43 3.10 0.56
N ALA A 113 0.47 3.59 1.80
CA ALA A 113 1.71 4.12 2.37
C ALA A 113 2.83 3.06 2.51
N GLY A 114 2.47 1.80 2.77
CA GLY A 114 3.44 0.70 2.86
C GLY A 114 4.20 0.46 1.54
N ARG A 115 3.46 0.35 0.43
CA ARG A 115 4.07 0.22 -0.92
C ARG A 115 4.79 1.50 -1.35
N ASN A 116 4.29 2.68 -1.00
CA ASN A 116 4.94 3.95 -1.32
C ASN A 116 6.28 4.10 -0.61
N ALA A 117 6.38 3.70 0.66
CA ALA A 117 7.63 3.71 1.41
C ALA A 117 8.72 2.88 0.71
N VAL A 118 8.37 1.67 0.25
CA VAL A 118 9.29 0.80 -0.50
C VAL A 118 9.65 1.39 -1.86
N GLY A 119 8.67 1.93 -2.59
CA GLY A 119 8.88 2.59 -3.88
C GLY A 119 9.82 3.78 -3.78
N TRP A 120 9.54 4.72 -2.88
CA TRP A 120 10.39 5.90 -2.67
C TRP A 120 11.79 5.56 -2.19
N ARG A 121 11.93 4.59 -1.28
CA ARG A 121 13.25 4.13 -0.86
C ARG A 121 14.06 3.61 -2.06
N THR A 122 13.45 2.81 -2.92
CA THR A 122 14.08 2.30 -4.15
C THR A 122 14.49 3.44 -5.09
N CYS A 123 13.62 4.43 -5.27
CA CYS A 123 13.90 5.61 -6.10
C CYS A 123 15.05 6.45 -5.53
N LEU A 124 15.10 6.65 -4.21
CA LEU A 124 16.17 7.39 -3.54
C LEU A 124 17.51 6.62 -3.56
N GLU A 125 17.50 5.29 -3.58
CA GLU A 125 18.69 4.47 -3.83
C GLU A 125 19.19 4.59 -5.27
N ALA A 126 18.27 4.63 -6.26
CA ALA A 126 18.61 4.91 -7.65
C ALA A 126 19.23 6.31 -7.83
N LEU A 127 18.66 7.32 -7.16
CA LEU A 127 19.21 8.68 -7.11
C LEU A 127 20.63 8.70 -6.54
N ASP A 128 20.87 8.01 -5.42
CA ASP A 128 22.19 7.91 -4.80
C ASP A 128 23.23 7.25 -5.74
N ALA A 129 22.82 6.19 -6.44
CA ALA A 129 23.65 5.53 -7.44
C ALA A 129 23.96 6.47 -8.62
N ARG A 130 22.94 7.15 -9.17
CA ARG A 130 23.06 8.12 -10.26
C ARG A 130 23.99 9.28 -9.90
N LEU A 131 23.86 9.84 -8.71
CA LEU A 131 24.73 10.92 -8.22
C LEU A 131 26.19 10.49 -8.06
N GLY A 132 26.42 9.20 -7.78
CA GLY A 132 27.75 8.61 -7.67
C GLY A 132 28.27 7.97 -8.97
N ASP A 133 27.56 8.10 -10.09
CA ASP A 133 27.85 7.44 -11.37
C ASP A 133 28.03 5.91 -11.24
N ARG A 134 27.22 5.30 -10.37
CA ARG A 134 27.18 3.85 -10.13
C ARG A 134 25.97 3.22 -10.81
N PRO A 135 26.07 1.95 -11.27
CA PRO A 135 24.90 1.22 -11.73
C PRO A 135 23.93 0.97 -10.57
N PHE A 136 22.64 0.92 -10.89
CA PHE A 136 21.58 0.55 -9.96
C PHE A 136 20.75 -0.59 -10.54
N THR A 137 20.37 -1.53 -9.69
CA THR A 137 19.41 -2.58 -10.02
C THR A 137 18.46 -2.67 -8.84
N ALA A 138 17.17 -2.48 -9.11
CA ALA A 138 16.16 -2.56 -8.07
C ALA A 138 16.16 -3.96 -7.43
N PRO A 139 16.00 -4.07 -6.10
CA PRO A 139 15.83 -5.35 -5.44
C PRO A 139 14.64 -6.13 -6.04
N PRO A 140 14.79 -7.45 -6.27
CA PRO A 140 13.71 -8.25 -6.84
C PRO A 140 12.57 -8.51 -5.85
N ASP A 141 12.87 -8.58 -4.55
CA ASP A 141 11.87 -8.75 -3.49
C ASP A 141 11.27 -7.40 -3.09
N ARG A 142 9.95 -7.30 -3.21
CA ARG A 142 9.15 -6.16 -2.72
C ARG A 142 8.16 -6.57 -1.63
N LEU A 143 7.76 -7.84 -1.55
CA LEU A 143 6.70 -8.30 -0.67
C LEU A 143 7.10 -8.14 0.80
N GLY A 144 8.24 -8.71 1.19
CA GLY A 144 8.71 -8.64 2.58
C GLY A 144 8.89 -7.20 3.10
N PRO A 145 9.53 -6.29 2.34
CA PRO A 145 9.61 -4.87 2.70
C PRO A 145 8.25 -4.17 2.82
N ILE A 146 7.28 -4.46 1.94
CA ILE A 146 5.93 -3.86 1.99
C ILE A 146 5.22 -4.31 3.27
N GLU A 147 5.20 -5.61 3.55
CA GLU A 147 4.56 -6.17 4.75
C GLU A 147 5.14 -5.58 6.04
N ARG A 148 6.46 -5.36 6.07
CA ARG A 148 7.11 -4.69 7.20
C ARG A 148 6.56 -3.30 7.42
N HIS A 149 6.48 -2.46 6.39
CA HIS A 149 5.96 -1.10 6.53
C HIS A 149 4.46 -1.08 6.83
N VAL A 150 3.68 -1.98 6.24
CA VAL A 150 2.26 -2.17 6.56
C VAL A 150 2.08 -2.43 8.07
N ARG A 151 2.86 -3.35 8.65
CA ARG A 151 2.88 -3.64 10.10
C ARG A 151 3.37 -2.45 10.93
N GLU A 152 4.47 -1.83 10.54
CA GLU A 152 5.05 -0.68 11.26
C GLU A 152 4.11 0.52 11.30
N PHE A 153 3.34 0.74 10.24
CA PHE A 153 2.35 1.80 10.12
C PHE A 153 0.98 1.42 10.70
N GLY A 154 0.78 0.15 11.08
CA GLY A 154 -0.49 -0.36 11.61
C GLY A 154 -1.61 -0.38 10.58
N LEU A 155 -1.29 -0.43 9.28
CA LEU A 155 -2.26 -0.52 8.17
C LEU A 155 -2.88 -1.91 8.08
N ASP A 156 -2.30 -2.88 8.78
CA ASP A 156 -2.81 -4.23 8.95
C ASP A 156 -3.77 -4.38 10.15
N ARG A 157 -4.04 -3.33 10.91
CA ARG A 157 -4.92 -3.45 12.07
C ARG A 157 -6.38 -3.54 11.64
N GLY A 158 -7.10 -4.44 12.30
CA GLY A 158 -8.55 -4.50 12.18
C GLY A 158 -9.21 -3.62 13.23
N GLU A 159 -10.35 -3.06 12.87
CA GLU A 159 -11.18 -2.26 13.76
C GLU A 159 -12.28 -3.15 14.35
N VAL A 160 -12.58 -2.94 15.62
CA VAL A 160 -13.67 -3.62 16.34
C VAL A 160 -14.61 -2.57 16.91
N ALA A 161 -15.87 -2.60 16.50
CA ALA A 161 -16.93 -1.75 17.03
C ALA A 161 -18.26 -2.50 17.03
N ASP A 162 -19.00 -2.46 18.13
CA ASP A 162 -20.35 -3.05 18.25
C ASP A 162 -20.46 -4.51 17.76
N GLY A 163 -19.47 -5.35 18.07
CA GLY A 163 -19.42 -6.76 17.64
C GLY A 163 -19.12 -6.95 16.14
N ARG A 164 -18.72 -5.90 15.43
CA ARG A 164 -18.28 -5.94 14.03
C ARG A 164 -16.77 -5.80 13.96
N ILE A 165 -16.15 -6.70 13.22
CA ILE A 165 -14.75 -6.63 12.80
C ILE A 165 -14.70 -6.03 11.41
N ARG A 166 -13.80 -5.08 11.17
CA ARG A 166 -13.54 -4.51 9.84
C ARG A 166 -12.05 -4.45 9.56
N PHE A 167 -11.66 -4.83 8.36
CA PHE A 167 -10.32 -4.59 7.83
C PHE A 167 -10.43 -3.89 6.48
N SER A 168 -9.42 -3.08 6.17
CA SER A 168 -9.14 -2.59 4.83
C SER A 168 -7.68 -2.86 4.50
N ARG A 169 -7.39 -3.34 3.28
CA ARG A 169 -6.02 -3.62 2.82
C ARG A 169 -5.80 -3.08 1.43
N ASP A 170 -4.65 -2.44 1.23
CA ASP A 170 -4.07 -2.21 -0.10
C ASP A 170 -3.63 -3.57 -0.67
N LEU A 171 -4.09 -3.85 -1.88
CA LEU A 171 -3.68 -5.00 -2.69
C LEU A 171 -2.87 -4.51 -3.90
N VAL A 172 -2.13 -3.40 -3.76
CA VAL A 172 -1.38 -2.76 -4.85
C VAL A 172 -2.32 -2.46 -6.03
N TRP A 173 -1.95 -2.71 -7.28
CA TRP A 173 -2.82 -2.57 -8.45
C TRP A 173 -3.18 -3.95 -9.04
N ARG A 174 -3.52 -4.91 -8.17
CA ARG A 174 -3.90 -6.26 -8.63
C ARG A 174 -5.28 -6.22 -9.29
N PRO A 175 -5.46 -6.68 -10.54
CA PRO A 175 -6.75 -6.64 -11.21
C PRO A 175 -7.84 -7.32 -10.37
N LEU A 176 -9.03 -6.70 -10.30
CA LEU A 176 -10.15 -7.25 -9.50
C LEU A 176 -10.47 -8.71 -9.85
N ALA A 177 -10.38 -9.09 -11.13
CA ALA A 177 -10.59 -10.47 -11.57
C ALA A 177 -9.57 -11.45 -10.97
N GLU A 178 -8.31 -11.04 -10.79
CA GLU A 178 -7.28 -11.88 -10.17
C GLU A 178 -7.49 -11.98 -8.65
N VAL A 179 -7.84 -10.86 -8.01
CA VAL A 179 -8.20 -10.86 -6.58
C VAL A 179 -9.41 -11.75 -6.32
N TRP A 180 -10.43 -11.65 -7.18
CA TRP A 180 -11.62 -12.47 -7.13
C TRP A 180 -11.31 -13.95 -7.31
N ALA A 181 -10.50 -14.32 -8.30
CA ALA A 181 -10.11 -15.70 -8.54
C ALA A 181 -9.39 -16.32 -7.33
N VAL A 182 -8.49 -15.58 -6.67
CA VAL A 182 -7.83 -16.05 -5.43
C VAL A 182 -8.83 -16.13 -4.27
N LEU A 183 -9.75 -15.17 -4.15
CA LEU A 183 -10.77 -15.15 -3.11
C LEU A 183 -11.75 -16.33 -3.25
N THR A 184 -12.16 -16.68 -4.46
CA THR A 184 -13.11 -17.76 -4.74
C THR A 184 -12.46 -19.12 -5.02
N GLY A 185 -11.12 -19.20 -5.04
CA GLY A 185 -10.40 -20.42 -5.42
C GLY A 185 -10.66 -20.83 -6.87
N GLY A 186 -10.96 -19.85 -7.74
CA GLY A 186 -11.34 -20.06 -9.15
C GLY A 186 -12.79 -20.51 -9.37
N GLY A 187 -13.60 -20.61 -8.31
CA GLY A 187 -15.02 -20.95 -8.40
C GLY A 187 -15.91 -19.77 -8.80
N THR A 188 -17.15 -20.09 -9.20
CA THR A 188 -18.21 -19.14 -9.54
C THR A 188 -19.36 -19.25 -8.52
N PRO A 189 -19.24 -18.65 -7.32
CA PRO A 189 -20.24 -18.79 -6.28
C PRO A 189 -21.59 -18.19 -6.72
N ALA A 190 -22.70 -18.86 -6.38
CA ALA A 190 -24.05 -18.33 -6.56
C ALA A 190 -24.80 -18.26 -5.22
N VAL A 191 -25.80 -17.38 -5.15
CA VAL A 191 -26.64 -17.24 -3.95
C VAL A 191 -27.28 -18.58 -3.57
N GLY A 192 -27.14 -18.97 -2.30
CA GLY A 192 -27.61 -20.23 -1.74
C GLY A 192 -26.57 -21.36 -1.76
N ASP A 193 -25.52 -21.27 -2.58
CA ASP A 193 -24.44 -22.26 -2.59
C ASP A 193 -23.55 -22.12 -1.35
N ALA A 194 -22.77 -23.16 -1.06
CA ALA A 194 -21.68 -23.04 -0.10
C ALA A 194 -20.66 -22.02 -0.60
N ALA A 195 -20.34 -21.03 0.24
CA ALA A 195 -19.30 -20.06 -0.07
C ALA A 195 -17.92 -20.73 -0.17
N PRO A 196 -17.00 -20.19 -0.99
CA PRO A 196 -15.67 -20.78 -1.17
C PRO A 196 -14.91 -20.89 0.16
N GLU A 197 -14.26 -22.03 0.41
CA GLU A 197 -13.40 -22.23 1.58
C GLU A 197 -12.29 -21.17 1.67
N SER A 198 -11.77 -20.74 0.51
CA SER A 198 -10.79 -19.66 0.40
C SER A 198 -11.33 -18.31 0.88
N ALA A 199 -12.64 -18.07 0.92
CA ALA A 199 -13.21 -16.84 1.45
C ALA A 199 -13.36 -16.85 2.99
N GLY A 200 -13.16 -18.01 3.63
CA GLY A 200 -13.17 -18.18 5.08
C GLY A 200 -11.80 -18.08 5.74
N CYS A 201 -11.71 -18.52 6.99
CA CYS A 201 -10.46 -18.64 7.74
C CYS A 201 -10.54 -19.77 8.79
N SER A 202 -9.43 -20.06 9.48
CA SER A 202 -9.33 -21.17 10.45
C SER A 202 -10.45 -21.20 11.51
N ARG A 203 -10.93 -20.02 11.93
CA ARG A 203 -11.99 -19.85 12.95
C ARG A 203 -13.37 -19.57 12.37
N VAL A 204 -13.46 -19.12 11.12
CA VAL A 204 -14.71 -18.70 10.49
C VAL A 204 -14.95 -19.56 9.26
N ARG A 205 -15.73 -20.63 9.45
CA ARG A 205 -16.08 -21.55 8.36
C ARG A 205 -17.17 -20.93 7.48
N PRO A 206 -16.99 -20.89 6.15
CA PRO A 206 -18.01 -20.40 5.24
C PRO A 206 -19.28 -21.25 5.27
N GLY A 207 -20.42 -20.61 5.09
CA GLY A 207 -21.73 -21.20 4.92
C GLY A 207 -22.38 -20.67 3.63
N PRO A 208 -23.71 -20.63 3.54
CA PRO A 208 -24.39 -20.22 2.32
C PRO A 208 -24.07 -18.78 1.87
N VAL A 209 -23.82 -18.59 0.58
CA VAL A 209 -23.71 -17.27 -0.06
C VAL A 209 -25.05 -16.57 0.00
N VAL A 210 -25.04 -15.31 0.41
CA VAL A 210 -26.24 -14.47 0.52
C VAL A 210 -26.25 -13.41 -0.58
N VAL A 211 -25.09 -12.84 -0.90
CA VAL A 211 -24.96 -11.86 -1.99
C VAL A 211 -23.67 -12.14 -2.75
N VAL A 212 -23.75 -12.07 -4.08
CA VAL A 212 -22.59 -12.14 -4.97
C VAL A 212 -22.77 -11.14 -6.10
N GLU A 213 -21.77 -10.28 -6.30
CA GLU A 213 -21.65 -9.38 -7.45
C GLU A 213 -20.20 -9.51 -7.93
N GLU A 214 -19.96 -10.41 -8.88
CA GLU A 214 -18.60 -10.63 -9.41
C GLU A 214 -18.12 -9.41 -10.19
N PRO A 215 -16.86 -8.92 -9.99
CA PRO A 215 -15.84 -9.37 -9.04
C PRO A 215 -15.74 -8.49 -7.78
N THR A 216 -16.78 -7.75 -7.40
CA THR A 216 -16.72 -6.68 -6.40
C THR A 216 -17.28 -7.05 -5.03
N LEU A 217 -18.12 -8.07 -4.93
CA LEU A 217 -18.84 -8.36 -3.69
C LEU A 217 -19.08 -9.84 -3.45
N LEU A 218 -18.70 -10.34 -2.27
CA LEU A 218 -19.10 -11.65 -1.78
C LEU A 218 -19.54 -11.56 -0.32
N GLU A 219 -20.80 -11.89 -0.04
CA GLU A 219 -21.36 -11.95 1.30
C GLU A 219 -21.95 -13.33 1.59
N PHE A 220 -21.64 -13.90 2.75
CA PHE A 220 -22.11 -15.22 3.16
C PHE A 220 -22.37 -15.31 4.67
N ASP A 221 -23.27 -16.22 5.04
CA ASP A 221 -23.41 -16.68 6.42
C ASP A 221 -22.25 -17.60 6.77
N SER A 222 -21.77 -17.56 8.01
CA SER A 222 -20.64 -18.35 8.50
C SER A 222 -20.97 -19.03 9.82
N SER A 223 -20.07 -19.89 10.29
CA SER A 223 -20.17 -20.51 11.63
C SER A 223 -20.23 -19.52 12.81
N SER A 224 -19.90 -18.25 12.58
CA SER A 224 -19.79 -17.23 13.65
C SER A 224 -20.45 -15.90 13.27
N GLY A 225 -21.45 -15.90 12.40
CA GLY A 225 -22.15 -14.68 11.96
C GLY A 225 -22.01 -14.45 10.46
N ARG A 226 -21.94 -13.18 10.03
CA ARG A 226 -22.02 -12.80 8.62
C ARG A 226 -20.74 -12.12 8.14
N VAL A 227 -20.20 -12.60 7.02
CA VAL A 227 -18.94 -12.12 6.44
C VAL A 227 -19.22 -11.48 5.09
N ARG A 228 -18.62 -10.32 4.86
CA ARG A 228 -18.73 -9.55 3.63
C ARG A 228 -17.34 -9.12 3.15
N TRP A 229 -17.02 -9.48 1.92
CA TRP A 229 -15.87 -9.04 1.17
C TRP A 229 -16.32 -8.01 0.13
N GLU A 230 -15.67 -6.86 0.10
CA GLU A 230 -15.88 -5.81 -0.88
C GLU A 230 -14.54 -5.48 -1.54
N LEU A 231 -14.50 -5.53 -2.87
CA LEU A 231 -13.32 -5.21 -3.67
C LEU A 231 -13.60 -3.94 -4.47
N SER A 232 -12.67 -3.00 -4.41
CA SER A 232 -12.69 -1.79 -5.22
C SER A 232 -11.33 -1.57 -5.86
N SER A 233 -11.32 -0.85 -6.99
CA SER A 233 -10.08 -0.42 -7.63
C SER A 233 -10.20 1.04 -7.99
N ASP A 234 -9.18 1.79 -7.60
CA ASP A 234 -8.99 3.18 -7.99
C ASP A 234 -7.70 3.30 -8.84
N PRO A 235 -7.68 4.07 -9.93
CA PRO A 235 -6.49 4.22 -10.76
C PRO A 235 -5.27 4.77 -10.00
N VAL A 236 -5.47 5.63 -8.99
CA VAL A 236 -4.41 6.29 -8.20
C VAL A 236 -4.15 5.56 -6.89
N GLY A 237 -5.21 5.21 -6.17
CA GLY A 237 -5.17 4.53 -4.87
C GLY A 237 -4.84 3.05 -4.96
N GLY A 238 -5.08 2.42 -6.11
CA GLY A 238 -4.94 0.99 -6.31
C GLY A 238 -6.17 0.20 -5.91
N THR A 239 -5.99 -1.10 -5.79
CA THR A 239 -7.00 -2.08 -5.42
C THR A 239 -7.07 -2.22 -3.91
N VAL A 240 -8.28 -2.16 -3.36
CA VAL A 240 -8.55 -2.30 -1.94
C VAL A 240 -9.51 -3.45 -1.71
N VAL A 241 -9.19 -4.27 -0.72
CA VAL A 241 -10.16 -5.20 -0.13
C VAL A 241 -10.63 -4.67 1.21
N THR A 242 -11.94 -4.65 1.38
CA THR A 242 -12.60 -4.43 2.66
C THR A 242 -13.25 -5.73 3.10
N LEU A 243 -12.89 -6.19 4.30
CA LEU A 243 -13.54 -7.31 4.96
C LEU A 243 -14.37 -6.77 6.13
N THR A 244 -15.63 -7.17 6.21
CA THR A 244 -16.48 -6.95 7.38
C THR A 244 -17.02 -8.27 7.89
N HIS A 245 -16.87 -8.53 9.19
CA HIS A 245 -17.49 -9.67 9.87
C HIS A 245 -18.35 -9.16 11.01
N VAL A 246 -19.68 -9.30 10.88
CA VAL A 246 -20.62 -9.09 11.98
C VAL A 246 -20.69 -10.37 12.79
N VAL A 247 -20.08 -10.35 13.98
CA VAL A 247 -19.95 -11.53 14.83
C VAL A 247 -21.30 -11.82 15.48
N GLY A 248 -21.85 -12.99 15.19
CA GLY A 248 -23.09 -13.48 15.77
C GLY A 248 -22.88 -14.19 17.11
N ALA A 249 -23.97 -14.68 17.71
CA ALA A 249 -23.88 -15.62 18.82
C ALA A 249 -23.26 -16.93 18.30
N GLY A 250 -22.01 -17.20 18.68
CA GLY A 250 -21.24 -18.37 18.24
C GLY A 250 -20.08 -18.68 19.18
N GLU A 251 -19.35 -19.76 18.90
CA GLU A 251 -18.27 -20.26 19.77
C GLU A 251 -16.98 -19.43 19.68
N VAL A 252 -16.86 -18.57 18.67
CA VAL A 252 -15.63 -17.80 18.40
C VAL A 252 -15.74 -16.41 19.02
N SER A 253 -14.76 -16.04 19.84
CA SER A 253 -14.68 -14.69 20.40
C SER A 253 -14.24 -13.68 19.33
N VAL A 254 -14.63 -12.41 19.51
CA VAL A 254 -14.22 -11.31 18.60
C VAL A 254 -12.70 -11.20 18.45
N PRO A 255 -11.87 -11.27 19.52
CA PRO A 255 -10.41 -11.27 19.38
C PRO A 255 -9.85 -12.44 18.56
N ALA A 256 -10.42 -13.65 18.72
CA ALA A 256 -9.99 -14.83 17.97
C ALA A 256 -10.35 -14.71 16.48
N ALA A 257 -11.56 -14.24 16.16
CA ALA A 257 -11.95 -13.96 14.78
C ALA A 257 -11.09 -12.86 14.15
N LEU A 258 -10.79 -11.79 14.89
CA LEU A 258 -9.92 -10.69 14.46
C LEU A 258 -8.52 -11.21 14.08
N ALA A 259 -7.90 -12.02 14.94
CA ALA A 259 -6.59 -12.62 14.69
C ALA A 259 -6.60 -13.53 13.45
N ALA A 260 -7.61 -14.39 13.31
CA ALA A 260 -7.74 -15.26 12.15
C ALA A 260 -7.93 -14.46 10.84
N TRP A 261 -8.71 -13.38 10.86
CA TRP A 261 -8.87 -12.52 9.69
C TRP A 261 -7.60 -11.76 9.31
N HIS A 262 -6.83 -11.30 10.29
CA HIS A 262 -5.50 -10.73 10.03
C HIS A 262 -4.64 -11.72 9.23
N VAL A 263 -4.51 -12.95 9.71
CA VAL A 263 -3.74 -14.00 9.05
C VAL A 263 -4.27 -14.29 7.64
N ARG A 264 -5.60 -14.43 7.47
CA ARG A 264 -6.20 -14.69 6.16
C ARG A 264 -5.88 -13.60 5.13
N LEU A 265 -5.89 -12.33 5.55
CA LEU A 265 -5.58 -11.18 4.70
C LEU A 265 -4.09 -11.13 4.32
N ASP A 266 -3.19 -11.46 5.24
CA ASP A 266 -1.75 -11.60 4.94
C ASP A 266 -1.50 -12.70 3.91
N LEU A 267 -2.17 -13.85 4.05
CA LEU A 267 -2.09 -14.95 3.08
C LEU A 267 -2.68 -14.58 1.72
N LEU A 268 -3.78 -13.81 1.69
CA LEU A 268 -4.36 -13.28 0.45
C LEU A 268 -3.36 -12.37 -0.26
N PHE A 269 -2.75 -11.44 0.47
CA PHE A 269 -1.78 -10.50 -0.07
C PHE A 269 -0.55 -11.22 -0.65
N ALA A 270 0.02 -12.17 0.10
CA ALA A 270 1.16 -12.97 -0.34
C ALA A 270 0.83 -13.79 -1.60
N ALA A 271 -0.32 -14.47 -1.64
CA ALA A 271 -0.76 -15.26 -2.78
C ALA A 271 -0.92 -14.40 -4.05
N LEU A 272 -1.46 -13.19 -3.90
CA LEU A 272 -1.59 -12.25 -5.02
C LEU A 272 -0.26 -11.77 -5.58
N LEU A 273 0.81 -11.82 -4.78
CA LEU A 273 2.17 -11.51 -5.20
C LEU A 273 2.99 -12.77 -5.53
N GLY A 274 2.32 -13.91 -5.69
CA GLY A 274 2.92 -15.17 -6.16
C GLY A 274 3.60 -16.00 -5.07
N GLU A 275 3.41 -15.67 -3.79
CA GLU A 275 3.95 -16.43 -2.66
C GLU A 275 2.83 -17.18 -1.92
N GLU A 276 2.74 -18.49 -2.15
CA GLU A 276 1.85 -19.35 -1.38
C GLU A 276 2.47 -19.67 -0.02
N ARG A 277 1.74 -19.38 1.06
CA ARG A 277 2.17 -19.62 2.44
C ARG A 277 1.16 -20.52 3.17
N PRO A 278 1.61 -21.45 4.02
CA PRO A 278 0.72 -22.21 4.89
C PRO A 278 0.14 -21.32 5.99
N TRP A 279 -0.92 -21.80 6.63
CA TRP A 279 -1.50 -21.13 7.79
C TRP A 279 -0.52 -21.14 8.99
N PRO A 280 -0.16 -19.99 9.59
CA PRO A 280 0.74 -19.93 10.74
C PRO A 280 0.00 -20.18 12.07
N GLU A 281 0.13 -21.39 12.64
CA GLU A 281 -0.50 -21.73 13.93
C GLU A 281 0.00 -20.84 15.11
N GLU A 282 1.30 -20.53 15.15
CA GLU A 282 1.89 -19.69 16.20
C GLU A 282 1.53 -18.21 16.06
N GLY A 283 1.42 -17.71 14.82
CA GLY A 283 1.11 -16.31 14.52
C GLY A 283 -0.32 -15.92 14.90
N GLU A 284 -1.28 -16.80 14.65
CA GLU A 284 -2.68 -16.59 15.04
C GLU A 284 -2.85 -16.50 16.56
N ASN A 285 -2.21 -17.42 17.30
CA ASN A 285 -2.29 -17.47 18.76
C ASN A 285 -1.61 -16.25 19.42
N GLY A 286 -0.48 -15.80 18.88
CA GLY A 286 0.20 -14.58 19.34
C GLY A 286 -0.66 -13.33 19.16
N LEU A 287 -1.30 -13.17 17.99
CA LEU A 287 -2.21 -12.05 17.73
C LEU A 287 -3.46 -12.10 18.61
N ALA A 288 -4.05 -13.28 18.81
CA ALA A 288 -5.21 -13.43 19.69
C ALA A 288 -4.91 -13.03 21.15
N ALA A 289 -3.69 -13.30 21.64
CA ALA A 289 -3.27 -12.91 22.98
C ALA A 289 -3.05 -11.39 23.14
N VAL A 290 -2.71 -10.66 22.07
CA VAL A 290 -2.57 -9.19 22.08
C VAL A 290 -3.93 -8.50 22.15
N HIS A 291 -4.99 -9.17 21.68
CA HIS A 291 -6.34 -8.61 21.56
C HIS A 291 -7.30 -9.06 22.67
N ASN A 292 -6.86 -9.90 23.61
CA ASN A 292 -7.59 -10.29 24.83
C ASN A 292 -7.23 -9.38 26.01
#